data_AF-A0A378ACB2-F1
#
_entry.id   AF-A0A378ACB2-F1
#
_cell.length_a   1.000
_cell.length_b   1.000
_cell.length_c   1.000
_cell.angle_alpha   90.00
_cell.angle_beta   90.00
_cell.angle_gamma   90.00
#
_symmetry.space_group_name_H-M   'P 1'
#
loop_
_entity.id
_entity.type
_entity.pdbx_description
1 polymer ?
#
loop_
_entity_poly.entity_id
_entity_poly.type
_entity_poly.pdbx_seq_one_letter_code
_entity_poly.pdbx_strand_id
1 'polypeptide(L)'
;MPLLDSFTVDHTRMEAPAVRVAKKMNTPHGDEITVFDLRFCVPNQEVMPERGIHTLEHLFAGFMRDHLNGNGVEIIDISPMGCRTGFYMSLIGTPDEQRVADAWKAAMADVLKVKDQNQIPELNVYQCGTYTMHSLEEAQDIARHIIERDVRINSNDELACRKKNCRNCTSSASATARRLSPGRFSDAAMTTTLSFSFQHRPLVPFAHDYAHGDQEDWHQHDCAQLLHILSGVVRVATPVGYWVVPPGRGVWLPAGTPHALRMTGNVAARTLFIDPLARADLPAGCQIVQITPLLRELIVSSLALAERYAPASRDERIYELILDEIRGMAILPFGLPEPQSETLRRLCQQVREAPGEAWSSGQAAKACSMSERTLNRHFQQQTSLTWSEWVRRAKLMEALVRLAQGHSVLRVALELGYGSHSAFSAMFRRVMGVAPSDYFRPPA
;
A
#
# COMPACT_ATOMS: atom_id res chain seq x y z
N MET A 1 10.95 5.53 -1.11
CA MET A 1 10.63 6.36 0.08
C MET A 1 11.86 7.15 0.46
N PRO A 2 11.78 8.45 0.80
CA PRO A 2 12.76 8.98 1.74
C PRO A 2 12.69 8.07 2.97
N LEU A 3 13.81 7.53 3.43
CA LEU A 3 13.80 6.81 4.71
C LEU A 3 13.15 7.76 5.70
N LEU A 4 12.03 7.34 6.30
CA LEU A 4 11.57 7.96 7.53
C LEU A 4 12.79 7.87 8.47
N ASP A 5 13.26 9.00 8.99
CA ASP A 5 14.49 9.08 9.79
C ASP A 5 14.48 8.07 10.96
N SER A 6 13.30 7.58 11.35
CA SER A 6 13.12 6.52 12.34
C SER A 6 13.71 5.15 11.94
N PHE A 7 13.93 4.86 10.65
CA PHE A 7 14.35 3.55 10.12
C PHE A 7 15.82 3.50 9.65
N THR A 8 16.61 4.56 9.85
CA THR A 8 18.05 4.55 9.54
C THR A 8 18.90 3.93 10.66
N VAL A 9 18.27 3.25 11.63
CA VAL A 9 18.93 2.64 12.80
C VAL A 9 19.01 1.12 12.70
N ASP A 10 20.13 0.57 13.16
CA ASP A 10 20.48 -0.84 13.12
C ASP A 10 19.82 -1.58 14.29
N HIS A 11 18.73 -2.27 13.97
CA HIS A 11 17.95 -3.02 14.96
C HIS A 11 18.69 -4.25 15.51
N THR A 12 19.80 -4.68 14.89
CA THR A 12 20.64 -5.76 15.45
C THR A 12 21.49 -5.30 16.63
N ARG A 13 21.64 -3.98 16.80
CA ARG A 13 22.43 -3.34 17.87
C ARG A 13 21.57 -2.55 18.86
N MET A 14 20.27 -2.46 18.60
CA MET A 14 19.33 -1.70 19.43
C MET A 14 19.11 -2.42 20.76
N GLU A 15 19.40 -1.73 21.86
CA GLU A 15 19.13 -2.22 23.20
C GLU A 15 17.65 -2.00 23.58
N ALA A 16 17.16 -2.80 24.52
CA ALA A 16 15.84 -2.67 25.11
C ALA A 16 15.84 -3.18 26.57
N PRO A 17 15.03 -2.62 27.47
CA PRO A 17 14.11 -1.50 27.24
C PRO A 17 14.81 -0.15 27.02
N ALA A 18 14.33 0.67 26.08
CA ALA A 18 14.93 1.96 25.82
C ALA A 18 14.00 3.00 25.20
N VAL A 19 14.32 4.27 25.42
CA VAL A 19 13.71 5.43 24.75
C VAL A 19 14.65 5.96 23.68
N ARG A 20 14.09 6.37 22.54
CA ARG A 20 14.83 7.03 21.46
C ARG A 20 13.93 8.01 20.73
N VAL A 21 14.47 9.16 20.32
CA VAL A 21 13.76 10.05 19.39
C VAL A 21 13.74 9.39 18.01
N ALA A 22 12.56 8.95 17.59
CA ALA A 22 12.35 8.35 16.28
C ALA A 22 12.26 9.40 15.17
N LYS A 23 11.61 10.54 15.47
CA LYS A 23 11.40 11.62 14.51
C LYS A 23 11.14 12.95 15.21
N LYS A 24 11.58 14.06 14.62
CA LYS A 24 11.15 15.42 14.97
C LYS A 24 10.48 16.06 13.76
N MET A 25 9.45 16.86 13.99
CA MET A 25 8.69 17.58 12.97
C MET A 25 8.28 18.96 13.48
N ASN A 26 8.01 19.89 12.59
CA ASN A 26 7.43 21.19 12.92
C ASN A 26 6.07 21.34 12.25
N THR A 27 5.12 21.97 12.94
CA THR A 27 3.86 22.43 12.33
C THR A 27 4.14 23.64 11.43
N PRO A 28 3.22 23.99 10.50
CA PRO A 28 3.37 25.20 9.68
C PRO A 28 3.53 26.50 10.48
N HIS A 29 3.13 26.51 11.76
CA HIS A 29 3.20 27.67 12.65
C HIS A 29 4.33 27.59 13.67
N GLY A 30 5.19 26.56 13.59
CA GLY A 30 6.43 26.47 14.36
C GLY A 30 6.37 25.61 15.61
N ASP A 31 5.24 25.00 15.96
CA ASP A 31 5.18 24.06 17.08
C ASP A 31 6.01 22.81 16.76
N GLU A 32 6.70 22.27 17.77
CA GLU A 32 7.52 21.07 17.63
C GLU A 32 6.71 19.82 17.96
N ILE A 33 6.80 18.80 17.12
CA ILE A 33 6.25 17.47 17.34
C ILE A 33 7.41 16.48 17.42
N THR A 34 7.44 15.69 18.49
CA THR A 34 8.42 14.63 18.67
C THR A 34 7.72 13.27 18.69
N VAL A 35 8.28 12.31 17.96
CA VAL A 35 7.87 10.91 18.00
C VAL A 35 8.97 10.12 18.69
N PHE A 36 8.63 9.45 19.79
CA PHE A 36 9.51 8.56 20.55
C PHE A 36 9.25 7.10 20.19
N ASP A 37 10.34 6.36 20.04
CA ASP A 37 10.40 4.90 20.03
C ASP A 37 10.57 4.46 21.48
N LEU A 38 9.48 3.93 22.06
CA LEU A 38 9.47 3.30 23.37
C LEU A 38 9.67 1.80 23.15
N ARG A 39 10.92 1.36 23.19
CA ARG A 39 11.31 -0.01 22.84
C ARG A 39 11.22 -0.90 24.06
N PHE A 40 10.26 -1.81 24.09
CA PHE A 40 10.04 -2.74 25.21
C PHE A 40 10.89 -4.00 25.09
N CYS A 41 11.09 -4.49 23.86
CA CYS A 41 11.71 -5.77 23.55
C CYS A 41 12.93 -5.60 22.65
N VAL A 42 13.94 -6.45 22.85
CA VAL A 42 15.10 -6.49 21.95
C VAL A 42 14.65 -6.97 20.56
N PRO A 43 14.88 -6.19 19.48
CA PRO A 43 14.38 -6.54 18.15
C PRO A 43 14.86 -7.92 17.68
N ASN A 44 13.95 -8.70 17.10
CA ASN A 44 14.19 -10.06 16.59
C ASN A 44 14.57 -11.11 17.65
N GLN A 45 14.47 -10.78 18.94
CA GLN A 45 14.75 -11.72 20.04
C GLN A 45 13.55 -11.88 20.97
N GLU A 46 12.86 -10.78 21.25
CA GLU A 46 11.73 -10.74 22.19
C GLU A 46 10.50 -10.14 21.53
N VAL A 47 9.31 -10.52 22.00
CA VAL A 47 8.03 -10.01 21.50
C VAL A 47 7.00 -9.99 22.61
N MET A 48 6.19 -8.93 22.70
CA MET A 48 5.07 -8.87 23.63
C MET A 48 3.90 -9.72 23.11
N PRO A 49 3.19 -10.46 23.98
CA PRO A 49 1.98 -11.18 23.60
C PRO A 49 0.86 -10.21 23.21
N GLU A 50 -0.02 -10.62 22.28
CA GLU A 50 -1.07 -9.76 21.73
C GLU A 50 -2.12 -9.29 22.74
N ARG A 51 -2.49 -10.13 23.70
CA ARG A 51 -3.50 -9.76 24.70
C ARG A 51 -2.91 -8.80 25.73
N GLY A 52 -1.67 -9.06 26.15
CA GLY A 52 -0.89 -8.19 27.02
C GLY A 52 -0.64 -6.81 26.42
N ILE A 53 -0.13 -6.72 25.18
CA ILE A 53 0.16 -5.42 24.53
C ILE A 53 -1.12 -4.60 24.29
N HIS A 54 -2.23 -5.23 23.90
CA HIS A 54 -3.51 -4.56 23.70
C HIS A 54 -4.12 -4.09 25.02
N THR A 55 -4.01 -4.89 26.08
CA THR A 55 -4.41 -4.45 27.43
C THR A 55 -3.55 -3.30 27.93
N LEU A 56 -2.25 -3.37 27.66
CA LEU A 56 -1.32 -2.33 28.02
C LEU A 56 -1.62 -1.04 27.26
N GLU A 57 -1.99 -1.08 25.98
CA GLU A 57 -2.40 0.08 25.18
C GLU A 57 -3.53 0.90 25.87
N HIS A 58 -4.59 0.22 26.33
CA HIS A 58 -5.72 0.85 27.03
C HIS A 58 -5.33 1.54 28.35
N LEU A 59 -4.28 1.07 29.03
CA LEU A 59 -3.81 1.64 30.29
C LEU A 59 -2.72 2.70 30.07
N PHE A 60 -1.79 2.40 29.17
CA PHE A 60 -0.52 3.09 29.02
C PHE A 60 -0.70 4.50 28.51
N ALA A 61 -1.63 4.72 27.58
CA ALA A 61 -1.93 6.04 27.06
C ALA A 61 -2.51 6.98 28.14
N GLY A 62 -3.27 6.46 29.11
CA GLY A 62 -3.78 7.22 30.24
C GLY A 62 -2.67 7.57 31.22
N PHE A 63 -1.97 6.56 31.73
CA PHE A 63 -0.93 6.76 32.74
C PHE A 63 0.26 7.59 32.22
N MET A 64 0.64 7.45 30.94
CA MET A 64 1.67 8.33 30.36
C MET A 64 1.24 9.79 30.34
N ARG A 65 -0.04 10.08 30.11
CA ARG A 65 -0.53 11.47 30.16
C ARG A 65 -0.47 12.02 31.58
N ASP A 66 -0.77 11.21 32.60
CA ASP A 66 -0.67 11.63 33.99
C ASP A 66 0.76 12.04 34.39
N HIS A 67 1.78 11.33 33.86
CA HIS A 67 3.18 11.55 34.23
C HIS A 67 3.97 12.46 33.29
N LEU A 68 3.57 12.59 32.02
CA LEU A 68 4.36 13.29 31.01
C LEU A 68 3.73 14.61 30.54
N ASN A 69 2.40 14.74 30.50
CA ASN A 69 1.75 15.98 30.06
C ASN A 69 2.07 17.14 31.00
N GLY A 70 2.02 18.36 30.45
CA GLY A 70 2.38 19.59 31.16
C GLY A 70 3.83 20.01 30.90
N ASN A 71 4.20 21.21 31.38
CA ASN A 71 5.51 21.82 31.13
C ASN A 71 5.92 21.78 29.65
N GLY A 72 5.01 22.21 28.77
CA GLY A 72 5.24 22.28 27.33
C GLY A 72 5.14 20.95 26.58
N VAL A 73 4.57 19.91 27.19
CA VAL A 73 4.37 18.59 26.57
C VAL A 73 2.89 18.22 26.55
N GLU A 74 2.41 17.74 25.41
CA GLU A 74 1.07 17.20 25.25
C GLU A 74 1.10 15.97 24.33
N ILE A 75 0.76 14.79 24.87
CA ILE A 75 0.72 13.54 24.10
C ILE A 75 -0.47 13.55 23.13
N ILE A 76 -0.16 13.31 21.85
CA ILE A 76 -1.14 13.12 20.78
C ILE A 76 -1.64 11.67 20.82
N ASP A 77 -0.72 10.71 20.70
CA ASP A 77 -1.06 9.29 20.58
C ASP A 77 0.06 8.37 21.09
N ILE A 78 -0.31 7.20 21.63
CA ILE A 78 0.59 6.10 21.97
C ILE A 78 0.03 4.82 21.37
N SER A 79 0.67 4.35 20.30
CA SER A 79 0.21 3.18 19.53
C SER A 79 1.23 2.05 19.52
N PRO A 80 0.80 0.78 19.59
CA PRO A 80 1.68 -0.37 19.53
C PRO A 80 2.36 -0.47 18.16
N MET A 81 3.64 -0.86 18.16
CA MET A 81 4.32 -1.18 16.92
C MET A 81 3.80 -2.51 16.38
N GLY A 82 3.59 -2.61 15.05
CA GLY A 82 3.09 -3.85 14.43
C GLY A 82 3.99 -5.07 14.65
N CYS A 83 5.29 -4.88 14.89
CA CYS A 83 6.20 -5.97 15.27
C CYS A 83 6.09 -6.40 16.74
N ARG A 84 5.25 -5.74 17.55
CA ARG A 84 5.02 -5.97 18.99
C ARG A 84 6.27 -5.91 19.87
N THR A 85 7.26 -5.11 19.47
CA THR A 85 8.49 -4.90 20.26
C THR A 85 8.50 -3.58 21.02
N GLY A 86 7.50 -2.72 20.84
CA GLY A 86 7.42 -1.45 21.52
C GLY A 86 6.19 -0.65 21.12
N PHE A 87 6.18 0.63 21.48
CA PHE A 87 5.16 1.60 21.14
C PHE A 87 5.80 2.84 20.50
N TYR A 88 5.07 3.49 19.59
CA TYR A 88 5.39 4.86 19.20
C TYR A 88 4.54 5.82 19.99
N MET A 89 5.18 6.81 20.61
CA MET A 89 4.50 7.92 21.27
C MET A 89 4.75 9.21 20.48
N SER A 90 3.68 9.81 19.97
CA SER A 90 3.73 11.13 19.34
C SER A 90 3.22 12.20 20.30
N LEU A 91 3.92 13.32 20.39
CA LEU A 91 3.58 14.42 21.29
C LEU A 91 3.96 15.77 20.69
N ILE A 92 3.27 16.81 21.15
CA ILE A 92 3.67 18.21 21.00
C ILE A 92 4.70 18.50 22.10
N GLY A 93 5.80 19.16 21.72
CA GLY A 93 6.92 19.49 22.60
C GLY A 93 8.17 18.66 22.33
N THR A 94 9.24 19.00 23.04
CA THR A 94 10.58 18.39 22.91
C THR A 94 11.15 18.01 24.28
N PRO A 95 10.46 17.15 25.08
CA PRO A 95 11.05 16.64 26.30
C PRO A 95 12.31 15.85 25.99
N ASP A 96 13.28 15.85 26.89
CA ASP A 96 14.42 14.96 26.80
C ASP A 96 14.00 13.49 27.02
N GLU A 97 14.81 12.58 26.48
CA GLU A 97 14.54 11.15 26.53
C GLU A 97 14.49 10.59 27.96
N GLN A 98 15.23 11.21 28.91
CA GLN A 98 15.26 10.78 30.30
C GLN A 98 13.93 11.08 31.01
N ARG A 99 13.38 12.28 30.79
CA ARG A 99 12.03 12.65 31.27
C ARG A 99 10.98 11.65 30.76
N VAL A 100 11.08 11.24 29.49
CA VAL A 100 10.17 10.24 28.90
C VAL A 100 10.36 8.86 29.55
N ALA A 101 11.61 8.45 29.77
CA ALA A 101 11.93 7.17 30.43
C ALA A 101 11.39 7.11 31.88
N ASP A 102 11.52 8.20 32.64
CA ASP A 102 11.03 8.28 34.01
C ASP A 102 9.50 8.24 34.08
N ALA A 103 8.82 8.98 33.19
CA ALA A 103 7.36 8.92 33.06
C ALA A 103 6.88 7.53 32.63
N TRP A 104 7.59 6.88 31.71
CA TRP A 104 7.28 5.51 31.29
C TRP A 104 7.40 4.52 32.45
N LYS A 105 8.47 4.58 33.24
CA LYS A 105 8.62 3.72 34.44
C LYS A 105 7.51 3.96 35.46
N ALA A 106 7.11 5.22 35.69
CA ALA A 106 5.99 5.55 36.57
C ALA A 106 4.67 4.96 36.05
N ALA A 107 4.40 5.08 34.74
CA ALA A 107 3.23 4.47 34.12
C ALA A 107 3.21 2.94 34.23
N MET A 108 4.36 2.27 34.08
CA MET A 108 4.46 0.82 34.32
C MET A 108 4.15 0.46 35.78
N ALA A 109 4.60 1.26 36.74
CA ALA A 109 4.28 1.05 38.14
C ALA A 109 2.77 1.21 38.44
N ASP A 110 2.07 2.06 37.69
CA ASP A 110 0.61 2.20 37.80
C ASP A 110 -0.16 1.02 37.19
N VAL A 111 0.33 0.47 36.07
CA VAL A 111 -0.22 -0.78 35.49
C VAL A 111 -0.19 -1.92 36.53
N LEU A 112 0.86 -2.01 37.34
CA LEU A 112 0.96 -3.02 38.41
C LEU A 112 -0.04 -2.80 39.56
N LYS A 113 -0.64 -1.62 39.69
CA LYS A 113 -1.65 -1.33 40.73
C LYS A 113 -3.07 -1.69 40.28
N VAL A 114 -3.30 -1.94 39.00
CA VAL A 114 -4.61 -2.34 38.45
C VAL A 114 -4.94 -3.74 38.96
N LYS A 115 -6.06 -3.90 39.67
CA LYS A 115 -6.40 -5.16 40.36
C LYS A 115 -7.30 -6.07 39.53
N ASP A 116 -8.14 -5.47 38.69
CA ASP A 116 -9.17 -6.19 37.95
C ASP A 116 -9.35 -5.59 36.55
N GLN A 117 -9.76 -6.42 35.59
CA GLN A 117 -9.99 -5.98 34.20
C GLN A 117 -11.11 -4.93 34.08
N ASN A 118 -12.04 -4.89 35.04
CA ASN A 118 -13.10 -3.88 35.07
C ASN A 118 -12.58 -2.44 35.30
N GLN A 119 -11.32 -2.29 35.72
CA GLN A 119 -10.67 -0.99 35.91
C GLN A 119 -9.95 -0.52 34.64
N ILE A 120 -9.87 -1.38 33.61
CA ILE A 120 -9.24 -1.04 32.33
C ILE A 120 -10.21 -0.13 31.57
N PRO A 121 -9.80 1.11 31.22
CA PRO A 121 -10.64 2.02 30.45
C PRO A 121 -11.08 1.38 29.14
N GLU A 122 -12.34 1.57 28.76
CA GLU A 122 -12.86 1.19 27.44
C GLU A 122 -12.84 -0.31 27.10
N LEU A 123 -12.52 -1.18 28.07
CA LEU A 123 -12.57 -2.64 27.91
C LEU A 123 -14.03 -3.12 27.95
N ASN A 124 -14.74 -2.90 26.85
CA ASN A 124 -16.09 -3.39 26.63
C ASN A 124 -16.41 -3.45 25.13
N VAL A 125 -17.47 -4.17 24.77
CA VAL A 125 -17.89 -4.41 23.38
C VAL A 125 -18.23 -3.14 22.60
N TYR A 126 -18.52 -2.02 23.27
CA TYR A 126 -18.93 -0.78 22.61
C TYR A 126 -17.75 0.13 22.26
N GLN A 127 -16.64 -0.02 22.97
CA GLN A 127 -15.51 0.93 22.91
C GLN A 127 -14.20 0.27 22.47
N CYS A 128 -14.05 -1.05 22.62
CA CYS A 128 -12.89 -1.79 22.14
C CYS A 128 -13.25 -2.62 20.89
N GLY A 129 -12.47 -2.45 19.81
CA GLY A 129 -12.68 -3.16 18.55
C GLY A 129 -12.59 -4.69 18.68
N THR A 130 -11.80 -5.18 19.64
CA THR A 130 -11.67 -6.62 19.95
C THR A 130 -11.64 -6.84 21.47
N TYR A 131 -12.74 -6.50 22.16
CA TYR A 131 -12.82 -6.50 23.64
C TYR A 131 -12.55 -7.86 24.34
N THR A 132 -12.49 -8.97 23.58
CA THR A 132 -12.14 -10.30 24.11
C THR A 132 -10.63 -10.55 24.12
N MET A 133 -9.84 -9.77 23.40
CA MET A 133 -8.38 -9.93 23.26
C MET A 133 -7.63 -9.15 24.34
N HIS A 134 -7.93 -9.42 25.61
CA HIS A 134 -7.30 -8.77 26.77
C HIS A 134 -6.73 -9.77 27.77
N SER A 135 -5.64 -9.38 28.42
CA SER A 135 -4.98 -10.12 29.50
C SER A 135 -4.24 -9.12 30.40
N LEU A 136 -4.85 -8.82 31.56
CA LEU A 136 -4.23 -7.94 32.57
C LEU A 136 -2.95 -8.55 33.14
N GLU A 137 -2.93 -9.87 33.34
CA GLU A 137 -1.75 -10.59 33.82
C GLU A 137 -0.55 -10.40 32.90
N GLU A 138 -0.74 -10.61 31.59
CA GLU A 138 0.31 -10.39 30.59
C GLU A 138 0.75 -8.92 30.52
N ALA A 139 -0.18 -7.96 30.63
CA ALA A 139 0.16 -6.54 30.67
C ALA A 139 1.02 -6.18 31.90
N GLN A 140 0.73 -6.80 33.04
CA GLN A 140 1.52 -6.63 34.26
C GLN A 140 2.87 -7.33 34.17
N ASP A 141 2.99 -8.46 33.49
CA ASP A 141 4.29 -9.10 33.21
C ASP A 141 5.17 -8.20 32.34
N ILE A 142 4.60 -7.60 31.30
CA ILE A 142 5.30 -6.61 30.47
C ILE A 142 5.77 -5.45 31.35
N ALA A 143 4.88 -4.87 32.17
CA ALA A 143 5.22 -3.75 33.03
C ALA A 143 6.31 -4.09 34.07
N ARG A 144 6.26 -5.29 34.68
CA ARG A 144 7.31 -5.79 35.58
C ARG A 144 8.66 -5.86 34.88
N HIS A 145 8.70 -6.44 33.68
CA HIS A 145 9.92 -6.62 32.90
C HIS A 145 10.60 -5.28 32.56
N ILE A 146 9.82 -4.23 32.28
CA ILE A 146 10.35 -2.88 32.05
C ILE A 146 10.99 -2.30 33.31
N ILE A 147 10.35 -2.46 34.48
CA ILE A 147 10.88 -1.96 35.75
C ILE A 147 12.16 -2.72 36.14
N GLU A 148 12.18 -4.04 35.96
CA GLU A 148 13.30 -4.90 36.34
C GLU A 148 14.55 -4.67 35.48
N ARG A 149 14.38 -4.37 34.19
CA ARG A 149 15.49 -4.16 33.26
C ARG A 149 15.97 -2.71 33.16
N ASP A 150 15.24 -1.79 33.78
CA ASP A 150 15.38 -0.34 33.65
C ASP A 150 15.25 0.14 32.19
N VAL A 151 15.06 1.44 32.01
CA VAL A 151 14.86 2.06 30.70
C VAL A 151 16.10 2.85 30.32
N ARG A 152 16.78 2.42 29.26
CA ARG A 152 17.97 3.09 28.71
C ARG A 152 17.62 4.19 27.73
N ILE A 153 18.60 5.02 27.38
CA ILE A 153 18.47 5.99 26.28
C ILE A 153 19.32 5.52 25.10
N ASN A 154 18.68 5.26 23.97
CA ASN A 154 19.35 4.83 22.75
C ASN A 154 19.74 6.05 21.90
N SER A 155 20.99 6.08 21.43
CA SER A 155 21.49 7.14 20.53
C SER A 155 21.29 6.79 19.06
N ASN A 156 20.70 7.71 18.29
CA ASN A 156 20.56 7.56 16.84
C ASN A 156 21.92 7.47 16.13
N ASP A 157 22.93 8.21 16.60
CA ASP A 157 24.26 8.22 15.99
C ASP A 157 24.99 6.90 16.20
N GLU A 158 24.88 6.31 17.39
CA GLU A 158 25.48 5.01 17.69
C GLU A 158 24.80 3.89 16.91
N LEU A 159 23.47 3.96 16.78
CA LEU A 159 22.67 2.98 16.07
C LEU A 159 22.61 3.21 14.55
N ALA A 160 23.20 4.27 14.00
CA ALA A 160 23.12 4.56 12.57
C ALA A 160 23.62 3.39 11.70
N CYS A 161 22.80 2.98 10.73
CA CYS A 161 23.13 1.94 9.77
C CYS A 161 24.35 2.36 8.90
N ARG A 162 25.48 1.64 9.03
CA ARG A 162 26.66 1.89 8.18
C ARG A 162 26.41 1.37 6.77
N LYS A 163 26.77 2.16 5.74
CA LYS A 163 26.58 1.89 4.29
C LYS A 163 27.01 0.50 3.78
N LYS A 164 27.83 -0.24 4.51
CA LYS A 164 28.25 -1.61 4.14
C LYS A 164 27.25 -2.71 4.50
N ASN A 165 26.36 -2.48 5.47
CA ASN A 165 25.41 -3.50 5.95
C ASN A 165 23.97 -3.31 5.41
N CYS A 166 23.67 -2.16 4.79
CA CYS A 166 22.41 -1.88 4.13
C CYS A 166 22.65 -1.43 2.69
N ARG A 167 22.39 -2.30 1.71
CA ARG A 167 22.47 -1.95 0.28
C ARG A 167 21.45 -0.89 -0.16
N ASN A 168 20.48 -0.54 0.71
CA ASN A 168 19.42 0.43 0.42
C ASN A 168 19.63 1.83 1.06
N CYS A 169 20.80 2.12 1.63
CA CYS A 169 21.08 3.40 2.32
C CYS A 169 22.11 4.30 1.61
N THR A 170 21.92 4.62 0.33
CA THR A 170 22.68 5.69 -0.36
C THR A 170 21.80 6.85 -0.77
N SER A 171 22.03 7.99 -0.12
CA SER A 171 21.51 9.31 -0.45
C SER A 171 21.99 9.80 -1.83
N SER A 172 21.04 10.30 -2.62
CA SER A 172 21.13 11.34 -3.64
C SER A 172 22.50 11.61 -4.29
N ALA A 173 22.67 11.16 -5.53
CA ALA A 173 23.58 11.79 -6.49
C ALA A 173 22.76 12.24 -7.70
N SER A 174 22.85 13.53 -8.03
CA SER A 174 22.11 14.18 -9.10
C SER A 174 22.40 13.54 -10.46
N ALA A 175 21.37 13.07 -11.16
CA ALA A 175 21.45 12.77 -12.59
C ALA A 175 20.66 13.83 -13.34
N THR A 176 21.39 14.64 -14.10
CA THR A 176 20.92 15.77 -14.90
C THR A 176 19.89 15.32 -15.93
N ALA A 177 18.70 15.94 -15.88
CA ALA A 177 17.61 15.68 -16.82
C ALA A 177 18.02 16.05 -18.26
N ARG A 178 18.06 15.06 -19.16
CA ARG A 178 17.92 15.31 -20.60
C ARG A 178 16.44 15.21 -20.96
N ARG A 179 15.85 16.35 -21.30
CA ARG A 179 14.56 16.42 -21.99
C ARG A 179 14.72 15.77 -23.36
N LEU A 180 13.89 14.77 -23.65
CA LEU A 180 13.64 14.31 -25.01
C LEU A 180 12.15 14.48 -25.32
N SER A 181 11.90 15.21 -26.41
CA SER A 181 10.59 15.52 -26.97
C SER A 181 9.90 14.26 -27.53
N PRO A 182 8.56 14.26 -27.67
CA PRO A 182 7.80 13.05 -28.00
C PRO A 182 7.92 12.74 -29.49
N GLY A 183 8.43 11.56 -29.83
CA GLY A 183 8.59 11.13 -31.22
C GLY A 183 8.51 9.62 -31.39
N ARG A 184 7.42 9.18 -32.04
CA ARG A 184 7.20 7.94 -32.81
C ARG A 184 7.53 6.60 -32.15
N PHE A 185 6.48 5.79 -32.03
CA PHE A 185 6.56 4.33 -31.94
C PHE A 185 7.40 3.78 -33.09
N SER A 186 8.53 3.13 -32.77
CA SER A 186 9.22 2.20 -33.66
C SER A 186 9.39 0.88 -32.93
N ASP A 187 9.00 -0.20 -33.62
CA ASP A 187 9.18 -1.58 -33.23
C ASP A 187 10.63 -1.91 -32.82
N ALA A 188 10.73 -2.87 -31.89
CA ALA A 188 11.92 -3.57 -31.39
C ALA A 188 12.73 -2.91 -30.25
N ALA A 189 12.49 -3.38 -29.02
CA ALA A 189 13.49 -3.44 -27.96
C ALA A 189 13.18 -4.60 -26.98
N MET A 190 13.84 -5.73 -27.23
CA MET A 190 14.34 -6.73 -26.27
C MET A 190 13.51 -6.98 -24.99
N THR A 191 12.58 -7.94 -25.05
CA THR A 191 11.87 -8.49 -23.89
C THR A 191 12.86 -9.20 -22.96
N THR A 192 13.14 -8.61 -21.79
CA THR A 192 13.82 -9.33 -20.71
C THR A 192 12.84 -10.35 -20.14
N THR A 193 13.17 -11.64 -20.20
CA THR A 193 12.39 -12.69 -19.53
C THR A 193 12.99 -12.91 -18.14
N LEU A 194 12.28 -12.52 -17.09
CA LEU A 194 12.60 -12.96 -15.73
C LEU A 194 12.04 -14.37 -15.55
N SER A 195 12.89 -15.31 -15.13
CA SER A 195 12.51 -16.70 -14.87
C SER A 195 12.55 -16.97 -13.37
N PHE A 196 11.55 -17.70 -12.89
CA PHE A 196 11.39 -18.09 -11.49
C PHE A 196 11.43 -19.62 -11.36
N SER A 197 12.03 -20.12 -10.28
CA SER A 197 11.98 -21.55 -9.97
C SER A 197 10.77 -21.87 -9.09
N PHE A 198 9.99 -22.87 -9.50
CA PHE A 198 8.81 -23.38 -8.77
C PHE A 198 9.03 -24.81 -8.24
N GLN A 199 10.28 -25.28 -8.20
CA GLN A 199 10.61 -26.66 -7.82
C GLN A 199 10.12 -27.04 -6.40
N HIS A 200 10.03 -26.07 -5.49
CA HIS A 200 9.74 -26.31 -4.07
C HIS A 200 8.50 -25.58 -3.54
N ARG A 201 7.92 -24.70 -4.35
CA ARG A 201 6.71 -23.93 -4.01
C ARG A 201 5.96 -23.56 -5.29
N PRO A 202 4.62 -23.54 -5.28
CA PRO A 202 3.83 -23.28 -6.47
C PRO A 202 3.77 -21.80 -6.86
N LEU A 203 4.20 -20.90 -5.97
CA LEU A 203 4.25 -19.47 -6.23
C LEU A 203 5.38 -18.80 -5.44
N VAL A 204 5.89 -17.69 -5.97
CA VAL A 204 6.94 -16.84 -5.40
C VAL A 204 6.33 -15.48 -5.04
N PRO A 205 6.21 -15.14 -3.75
CA PRO A 205 5.76 -13.83 -3.32
C PRO A 205 6.91 -12.82 -3.33
N PHE A 206 6.62 -11.60 -3.76
CA PHE A 206 7.58 -10.50 -3.88
C PHE A 206 6.93 -9.18 -3.47
N ALA A 207 7.62 -8.40 -2.65
CA ALA A 207 7.18 -7.07 -2.26
C ALA A 207 8.12 -6.03 -2.85
N HIS A 208 7.55 -5.06 -3.57
CA HIS A 208 8.31 -3.94 -4.09
C HIS A 208 7.50 -2.66 -3.99
N ASP A 209 8.16 -1.61 -3.50
CA ASP A 209 7.58 -0.28 -3.38
C ASP A 209 8.29 0.64 -4.38
N TYR A 210 7.51 1.34 -5.19
CA TYR A 210 7.96 2.22 -6.25
C TYR A 210 7.68 3.68 -5.90
N ALA A 211 8.58 4.55 -6.33
CA ALA A 211 8.37 5.99 -6.29
C ALA A 211 7.51 6.46 -7.46
N HIS A 212 6.96 7.67 -7.33
CA HIS A 212 6.25 8.29 -8.45
C HIS A 212 7.16 8.48 -9.67
N GLY A 213 6.70 8.01 -10.83
CA GLY A 213 7.42 8.14 -12.09
C GLY A 213 8.31 6.93 -12.40
N ASP A 214 8.50 6.00 -11.47
CA ASP A 214 9.12 4.72 -11.74
C ASP A 214 8.37 3.99 -12.84
N GLN A 215 9.13 3.21 -13.62
CA GLN A 215 8.59 2.43 -14.73
C GLN A 215 9.36 1.12 -14.85
N GLU A 216 8.67 0.10 -15.31
CA GLU A 216 9.27 -1.11 -15.84
C GLU A 216 8.97 -1.15 -17.32
N ASP A 217 10.03 -1.11 -18.13
CA ASP A 217 9.93 -1.19 -19.58
C ASP A 217 9.36 -2.56 -20.01
N TRP A 218 9.04 -2.69 -21.30
CA TRP A 218 8.43 -3.90 -21.85
C TRP A 218 9.20 -5.17 -21.50
N HIS A 219 8.54 -6.09 -20.82
CA HIS A 219 9.08 -7.36 -20.40
C HIS A 219 7.99 -8.44 -20.37
N GLN A 220 8.38 -9.68 -20.08
CA GLN A 220 7.44 -10.79 -19.87
C GLN A 220 8.04 -11.81 -18.90
N HIS A 221 7.22 -12.72 -18.42
CA HIS A 221 7.63 -13.82 -17.54
C HIS A 221 7.17 -15.15 -18.10
N ASP A 222 7.88 -16.23 -17.78
CA ASP A 222 7.48 -17.62 -18.08
C ASP A 222 6.39 -18.14 -17.13
N CYS A 223 6.05 -17.37 -16.11
CA CYS A 223 5.04 -17.64 -15.10
C CYS A 223 3.89 -16.63 -15.12
N ALA A 224 2.78 -16.98 -14.49
CA ALA A 224 1.69 -16.03 -14.29
C ALA A 224 2.05 -15.05 -13.17
N GLN A 225 1.43 -13.87 -13.18
CA GLN A 225 1.69 -12.81 -12.21
C GLN A 225 0.38 -12.20 -11.72
N LEU A 226 0.22 -12.14 -10.39
CA LEU A 226 -0.79 -11.31 -9.74
C LEU A 226 -0.10 -10.13 -9.07
N LEU A 227 -0.37 -8.92 -9.55
CA LEU A 227 0.16 -7.69 -8.97
C LEU A 227 -0.96 -6.98 -8.19
N HIS A 228 -0.86 -6.95 -6.86
CA HIS A 228 -1.79 -6.28 -5.96
C HIS A 228 -1.24 -4.91 -5.51
N ILE A 229 -2.05 -3.86 -5.64
CA ILE A 229 -1.65 -2.48 -5.34
C ILE A 229 -2.27 -2.02 -4.02
N LEU A 230 -1.43 -1.65 -3.06
CA LEU A 230 -1.84 -1.16 -1.73
C LEU A 230 -2.00 0.36 -1.69
N SER A 231 -1.19 1.08 -2.47
CA SER A 231 -1.21 2.54 -2.56
C SER A 231 -0.81 3.01 -3.96
N GLY A 232 -1.11 4.27 -4.28
CA GLY A 232 -0.80 4.83 -5.60
C GLY A 232 -1.58 4.12 -6.73
N VAL A 233 -1.14 4.30 -7.96
CA VAL A 233 -1.79 3.72 -9.14
C VAL A 233 -0.74 3.15 -10.08
N VAL A 234 -0.96 1.94 -10.56
CA VAL A 234 -0.13 1.32 -11.61
C VAL A 234 -0.88 1.32 -12.93
N ARG A 235 -0.26 1.87 -13.97
CA ARG A 235 -0.71 1.68 -15.35
C ARG A 235 0.01 0.48 -15.92
N VAL A 236 -0.76 -0.46 -16.48
CA VAL A 236 -0.26 -1.67 -17.13
C VAL A 236 -0.59 -1.54 -18.60
N ALA A 237 0.42 -1.64 -19.46
CA ALA A 237 0.25 -1.72 -20.90
C ALA A 237 0.53 -3.15 -21.35
N THR A 238 -0.30 -3.70 -22.24
CA THR A 238 0.00 -4.93 -22.98
C THR A 238 -0.35 -4.71 -24.46
N PRO A 239 0.01 -5.63 -25.38
CA PRO A 239 -0.33 -5.48 -26.80
C PRO A 239 -1.83 -5.39 -27.07
N VAL A 240 -2.68 -5.90 -26.16
CA VAL A 240 -4.14 -5.98 -26.36
C VAL A 240 -4.93 -4.91 -25.60
N GLY A 241 -4.27 -4.08 -24.78
CA GLY A 241 -4.99 -3.09 -23.99
C GLY A 241 -4.16 -2.29 -23.00
N TYR A 242 -4.87 -1.42 -22.28
CA TYR A 242 -4.35 -0.69 -21.13
C TYR A 242 -5.23 -0.94 -19.92
N TRP A 243 -4.59 -1.09 -18.77
CA TRP A 243 -5.26 -1.21 -17.48
C TRP A 243 -4.69 -0.21 -16.50
N VAL A 244 -5.54 0.22 -15.57
CA VAL A 244 -5.16 1.07 -14.45
C VAL A 244 -5.57 0.31 -13.20
N VAL A 245 -4.59 -0.01 -12.37
CA VAL A 245 -4.73 -0.75 -11.13
C VAL A 245 -4.69 0.26 -9.99
N PRO A 246 -5.84 0.60 -9.41
CA PRO A 246 -5.89 1.50 -8.27
C PRO A 246 -5.68 0.74 -6.95
N PRO A 247 -5.58 1.44 -5.80
CA PRO A 247 -5.40 0.81 -4.49
C PRO A 247 -6.53 -0.17 -4.15
N GLY A 248 -6.17 -1.27 -3.49
CA GLY A 248 -7.07 -2.35 -3.08
C GLY A 248 -7.54 -3.25 -4.22
N ARG A 249 -6.94 -3.12 -5.42
CA ARG A 249 -7.20 -3.94 -6.60
C ARG A 249 -5.91 -4.62 -7.08
N GLY A 250 -6.07 -5.66 -7.88
CA GLY A 250 -4.94 -6.33 -8.53
C GLY A 250 -5.09 -6.38 -10.04
N VAL A 251 -4.00 -6.69 -10.72
CA VAL A 251 -4.02 -7.13 -12.12
C VAL A 251 -3.47 -8.55 -12.20
N TRP A 252 -4.20 -9.40 -12.93
CA TRP A 252 -3.74 -10.73 -13.30
C TRP A 252 -3.13 -10.69 -14.70
N LEU A 253 -1.93 -11.22 -14.83
CA LEU A 253 -1.16 -11.33 -16.06
C LEU A 253 -0.81 -12.81 -16.28
N PRO A 254 -1.37 -13.48 -17.31
CA PRO A 254 -0.99 -14.84 -17.65
C PRO A 254 0.48 -14.95 -18.06
N ALA A 255 1.04 -16.17 -17.95
CA ALA A 255 2.38 -16.45 -18.43
C ALA A 255 2.59 -16.07 -19.89
N GLY A 256 3.77 -15.53 -20.19
CA GLY A 256 4.14 -15.07 -21.53
C GLY A 256 3.45 -13.78 -21.97
N THR A 257 2.69 -13.10 -21.11
CA THR A 257 2.06 -11.81 -21.47
C THR A 257 3.10 -10.69 -21.49
N PRO A 258 3.44 -10.10 -22.66
CA PRO A 258 4.30 -8.93 -22.71
C PRO A 258 3.60 -7.75 -22.08
N HIS A 259 4.27 -7.06 -21.16
CA HIS A 259 3.70 -5.92 -20.47
C HIS A 259 4.75 -4.90 -20.04
N ALA A 260 4.28 -3.68 -19.77
CA ALA A 260 5.08 -2.60 -19.19
C ALA A 260 4.28 -1.95 -18.07
N LEU A 261 4.98 -1.50 -17.03
CA LEU A 261 4.38 -0.88 -15.84
C LEU A 261 4.80 0.58 -15.72
N ARG A 262 3.88 1.44 -15.30
CA ARG A 262 4.17 2.84 -14.97
C ARG A 262 3.47 3.28 -13.71
N MET A 263 4.23 3.85 -12.78
CA MET A 263 3.82 4.06 -11.39
C MET A 263 3.46 5.53 -11.19
N THR A 264 2.27 5.77 -10.64
CA THR A 264 1.75 7.11 -10.34
C THR A 264 1.45 7.25 -8.86
N GLY A 265 2.00 8.30 -8.23
CA GLY A 265 2.09 8.37 -6.77
C GLY A 265 3.11 7.37 -6.20
N ASN A 266 3.19 7.29 -4.87
CA ASN A 266 3.98 6.26 -4.20
C ASN A 266 3.20 4.94 -4.22
N VAL A 267 3.75 3.94 -4.89
CA VAL A 267 3.07 2.66 -5.12
C VAL A 267 3.69 1.59 -4.23
N ALA A 268 2.93 1.06 -3.28
CA ALA A 268 3.27 -0.18 -2.61
C ALA A 268 2.62 -1.36 -3.34
N ALA A 269 3.44 -2.24 -3.92
CA ALA A 269 2.98 -3.37 -4.70
C ALA A 269 3.37 -4.71 -4.06
N ARG A 270 2.43 -5.66 -4.07
CA ARG A 270 2.65 -7.03 -3.63
C ARG A 270 2.36 -7.95 -4.81
N THR A 271 3.38 -8.66 -5.23
CA THR A 271 3.35 -9.50 -6.43
C THR A 271 3.41 -10.95 -6.01
N LEU A 272 2.58 -11.77 -6.63
CA LEU A 272 2.77 -13.21 -6.66
C LEU A 272 3.17 -13.58 -8.08
N PHE A 273 4.27 -14.33 -8.23
CA PHE A 273 4.58 -15.06 -9.45
C PHE A 273 4.13 -16.50 -9.24
N ILE A 274 3.36 -17.06 -10.16
CA ILE A 274 2.66 -18.34 -9.97
C ILE A 274 3.07 -19.30 -11.08
N ASP A 275 3.41 -20.53 -10.71
CA ASP A 275 3.63 -21.60 -11.66
C ASP A 275 2.36 -21.78 -12.52
N PRO A 276 2.44 -21.64 -13.86
CA PRO A 276 1.29 -21.86 -14.75
C PRO A 276 0.66 -23.24 -14.61
N LEU A 277 1.41 -24.21 -14.07
CA LEU A 277 0.97 -25.59 -13.85
C LEU A 277 0.43 -25.84 -12.43
N ALA A 278 0.46 -24.85 -11.53
CA ALA A 278 -0.03 -25.01 -10.15
C ALA A 278 -1.52 -25.35 -10.07
N ARG A 279 -2.31 -24.88 -11.05
CA ARG A 279 -3.75 -25.15 -11.21
C ARG A 279 -4.13 -25.16 -12.69
N ALA A 280 -5.06 -26.03 -13.08
CA ALA A 280 -5.48 -26.17 -14.47
C ALA A 280 -6.38 -25.03 -14.99
N ASP A 281 -7.01 -24.29 -14.08
CA ASP A 281 -8.07 -23.30 -14.38
C ASP A 281 -7.69 -21.88 -13.95
N LEU A 282 -6.39 -21.57 -13.95
CA LEU A 282 -5.93 -20.19 -13.82
C LEU A 282 -6.47 -19.32 -14.99
N PRO A 283 -6.81 -18.04 -14.75
CA PRO A 283 -7.37 -17.20 -15.79
C PRO A 283 -6.42 -17.02 -16.99
N ALA A 284 -6.93 -17.23 -18.20
CA ALA A 284 -6.15 -17.19 -19.44
C ALA A 284 -5.94 -15.78 -20.03
N GLY A 285 -6.61 -14.75 -19.48
CA GLY A 285 -6.58 -13.39 -20.00
C GLY A 285 -6.09 -12.37 -18.96
N CYS A 286 -5.51 -11.27 -19.44
CA CYS A 286 -5.15 -10.13 -18.60
C CYS A 286 -6.42 -9.43 -18.09
N GLN A 287 -6.51 -9.21 -16.78
CA GLN A 287 -7.73 -8.66 -16.17
C GLN A 287 -7.44 -7.94 -14.85
N ILE A 288 -8.19 -6.86 -14.58
CA ILE A 288 -8.24 -6.28 -13.24
C ILE A 288 -9.14 -7.14 -12.38
N VAL A 289 -8.65 -7.46 -11.19
CA VAL A 289 -9.31 -8.35 -10.25
C VAL A 289 -9.54 -7.64 -8.92
N GLN A 290 -10.65 -8.00 -8.29
CA GLN A 290 -10.89 -7.65 -6.90
C GLN A 290 -10.03 -8.55 -6.01
N ILE A 291 -9.24 -7.94 -5.13
CA ILE A 291 -8.53 -8.65 -4.08
C ILE A 291 -9.42 -8.67 -2.84
N THR A 292 -9.79 -9.88 -2.39
CA THR A 292 -10.58 -10.05 -1.16
C THR A 292 -9.71 -9.73 0.06
N PRO A 293 -10.30 -9.34 1.20
CA PRO A 293 -9.54 -9.18 2.44
C PRO A 293 -8.75 -10.44 2.82
N LEU A 294 -9.32 -11.63 2.60
CA LEU A 294 -8.64 -12.90 2.83
C LEU A 294 -7.40 -13.06 1.92
N LEU A 295 -7.57 -12.93 0.60
CA LEU A 295 -6.46 -13.05 -0.35
C LEU A 295 -5.37 -12.01 -0.07
N ARG A 296 -5.75 -10.78 0.33
CA ARG A 296 -4.79 -9.75 0.75
C ARG A 296 -3.90 -10.24 1.90
N GLU A 297 -4.51 -10.73 2.99
CA GLU A 297 -3.74 -11.20 4.15
C GLU A 297 -2.91 -12.45 3.83
N LEU A 298 -3.39 -13.31 2.93
CA LEU A 298 -2.63 -14.46 2.45
C LEU A 298 -1.42 -14.03 1.61
N ILE A 299 -1.56 -13.04 0.72
CA ILE A 299 -0.45 -12.46 -0.04
C ILE A 299 0.60 -11.91 0.93
N VAL A 300 0.18 -11.13 1.93
CA VAL A 300 1.10 -10.56 2.92
C VAL A 300 1.78 -11.65 3.74
N SER A 301 1.02 -12.66 4.20
CA SER A 301 1.56 -13.79 4.96
C SER A 301 2.57 -14.61 4.17
N SER A 302 2.34 -14.77 2.86
CA SER A 302 3.22 -15.59 2.01
C SER A 302 4.64 -15.01 1.86
N LEU A 303 4.81 -13.68 2.00
CA LEU A 303 6.11 -13.00 1.89
C LEU A 303 7.14 -13.49 2.93
N ALA A 304 6.68 -14.03 4.06
CA ALA A 304 7.54 -14.53 5.13
C ALA A 304 7.77 -16.06 5.06
N LEU A 305 7.10 -16.77 4.14
CA LEU A 305 7.20 -18.23 4.05
C LEU A 305 8.51 -18.65 3.42
N ALA A 306 9.08 -19.75 3.92
CA ALA A 306 10.27 -20.34 3.36
C ALA A 306 10.02 -20.91 1.96
N GLU A 307 11.09 -21.02 1.16
CA GLU A 307 11.01 -21.65 -0.17
C GLU A 307 10.68 -23.14 -0.08
N ARG A 308 11.14 -23.81 0.98
CA ARG A 308 10.85 -25.21 1.28
C ARG A 308 10.00 -25.29 2.53
N TYR A 309 8.93 -26.06 2.45
CA TYR A 309 8.00 -26.29 3.56
C TYR A 309 7.71 -27.78 3.72
N ALA A 310 7.28 -28.17 4.91
CA ALA A 310 6.87 -29.55 5.16
C ALA A 310 5.49 -29.82 4.52
N PRO A 311 5.24 -31.03 4.00
CA PRO A 311 3.90 -31.43 3.57
C PRO A 311 2.88 -31.33 4.72
N ALA A 312 1.64 -31.02 4.38
CA ALA A 312 0.51 -30.76 5.27
C ALA A 312 0.74 -29.64 6.31
N SER A 313 1.77 -28.82 6.14
CA SER A 313 2.08 -27.70 7.03
C SER A 313 1.13 -26.52 6.83
N ARG A 314 1.20 -25.56 7.76
CA ARG A 314 0.52 -24.27 7.61
C ARG A 314 0.95 -23.55 6.33
N ASP A 315 2.23 -23.58 6.00
CA ASP A 315 2.81 -22.86 4.87
C ASP A 315 2.28 -23.42 3.54
N GLU A 316 2.21 -24.76 3.42
CA GLU A 316 1.56 -25.42 2.28
C GLU A 316 0.10 -24.98 2.16
N ARG A 317 -0.66 -25.03 3.25
CA ARG A 317 -2.08 -24.63 3.25
C ARG A 317 -2.29 -23.17 2.85
N ILE A 318 -1.36 -22.28 3.19
CA ILE A 318 -1.41 -20.88 2.76
C ILE A 318 -1.19 -20.78 1.25
N TYR A 319 -0.17 -21.45 0.70
CA TYR A 319 0.06 -21.47 -0.74
C TYR A 319 -1.13 -22.05 -1.51
N GLU A 320 -1.66 -23.20 -1.06
CA GLU A 320 -2.82 -23.84 -1.67
C GLU A 320 -4.07 -22.95 -1.60
N LEU A 321 -4.32 -22.29 -0.46
CA LEU A 321 -5.46 -21.39 -0.31
C LEU A 321 -5.32 -20.12 -1.17
N ILE A 322 -4.11 -19.60 -1.37
CA ILE A 322 -3.87 -18.50 -2.31
C ILE A 322 -4.27 -18.92 -3.72
N LEU A 323 -3.87 -20.12 -4.16
CA LEU A 323 -4.22 -20.63 -5.49
C LEU A 323 -5.74 -20.79 -5.64
N ASP A 324 -6.43 -21.25 -4.59
CA ASP A 324 -7.89 -21.39 -4.61
C ASP A 324 -8.60 -20.02 -4.64
N GLU A 325 -8.12 -19.04 -3.88
CA GLU A 325 -8.65 -17.66 -3.92
C GLU A 325 -8.42 -16.99 -5.28
N ILE A 326 -7.28 -17.25 -5.94
CA ILE A 326 -6.97 -16.75 -7.29
C ILE A 326 -8.00 -17.24 -8.32
N ARG A 327 -8.43 -18.50 -8.23
CA ARG A 327 -9.43 -19.08 -9.14
C ARG A 327 -10.81 -18.42 -8.97
N GLY A 328 -11.13 -17.95 -7.76
CA GLY A 328 -12.40 -17.30 -7.43
C GLY A 328 -12.43 -15.80 -7.66
N MET A 329 -11.36 -15.18 -8.16
CA MET A 329 -11.27 -13.71 -8.27
C MET A 329 -12.35 -13.10 -9.17
N ALA A 330 -13.06 -12.11 -8.65
CA ALA A 330 -14.01 -11.33 -9.42
C ALA A 330 -13.29 -10.36 -10.38
N ILE A 331 -13.67 -10.41 -11.66
CA ILE A 331 -13.16 -9.52 -12.69
C ILE A 331 -13.84 -8.15 -12.57
N LEU A 332 -13.05 -7.09 -12.64
CA LEU A 332 -13.53 -5.72 -12.57
C LEU A 332 -13.41 -5.00 -13.93
N PRO A 333 -14.36 -4.12 -14.29
CA PRO A 333 -14.43 -3.49 -15.61
C PRO A 333 -13.44 -2.32 -15.80
N PHE A 334 -12.21 -2.43 -15.29
CA PHE A 334 -11.16 -1.39 -15.35
C PHE A 334 -10.14 -1.60 -16.49
N GLY A 335 -10.51 -2.37 -17.51
CA GLY A 335 -9.72 -2.52 -18.73
C GLY A 335 -10.23 -1.61 -19.86
N LEU A 336 -9.29 -1.03 -20.61
CA LEU A 336 -9.53 -0.38 -21.90
C LEU A 336 -9.04 -1.33 -23.01
N PRO A 337 -9.93 -2.15 -23.57
CA PRO A 337 -9.60 -2.95 -24.74
C PRO A 337 -9.18 -2.03 -25.89
N GLU A 338 -8.12 -2.39 -26.59
CA GLU A 338 -7.67 -1.70 -27.79
C GLU A 338 -8.35 -2.30 -29.04
N PRO A 339 -8.93 -1.49 -29.93
CA PRO A 339 -9.45 -1.99 -31.19
C PRO A 339 -8.30 -2.45 -32.11
N GLN A 340 -8.60 -3.41 -32.98
CA GLN A 340 -7.63 -3.90 -33.97
C GLN A 340 -7.46 -2.91 -35.12
N SER A 341 -8.49 -2.12 -35.45
CA SER A 341 -8.43 -1.14 -36.53
C SER A 341 -7.56 0.07 -36.15
N GLU A 342 -6.57 0.38 -37.00
CA GLU A 342 -5.68 1.54 -36.84
C GLU A 342 -6.45 2.86 -36.69
N THR A 343 -7.52 3.05 -37.46
CA THR A 343 -8.38 4.24 -37.37
C THR A 343 -9.01 4.38 -35.98
N LEU A 344 -9.52 3.28 -35.43
CA LEU A 344 -10.13 3.29 -34.10
C LEU A 344 -9.07 3.43 -33.00
N ARG A 345 -7.87 2.84 -33.17
CA ARG A 345 -6.76 3.01 -32.21
C ARG A 345 -6.33 4.47 -32.10
N ARG A 346 -6.19 5.17 -33.23
CA ARG A 346 -5.87 6.60 -33.23
C ARG A 346 -6.94 7.42 -32.51
N LEU A 347 -8.21 7.08 -32.70
CA LEU A 347 -9.30 7.74 -32.00
C LEU A 347 -9.24 7.47 -30.49
N CYS A 348 -8.99 6.23 -30.06
CA CYS A 348 -8.76 5.89 -28.65
C CYS A 348 -7.56 6.64 -28.06
N GLN A 349 -6.48 6.80 -28.82
CA GLN A 349 -5.31 7.58 -28.43
C GLN A 349 -5.66 9.05 -28.20
N GLN A 350 -6.42 9.67 -29.12
CA GLN A 350 -6.86 11.07 -28.98
C GLN A 350 -7.69 11.29 -27.71
N VAL A 351 -8.59 10.36 -27.37
CA VAL A 351 -9.36 10.44 -26.11
C VAL A 351 -8.44 10.43 -24.89
N ARG A 352 -7.37 9.62 -24.90
CA ARG A 352 -6.41 9.55 -23.80
C ARG A 352 -5.53 10.81 -23.70
N GLU A 353 -5.19 11.41 -24.83
CA GLU A 353 -4.39 12.63 -24.87
C GLU A 353 -5.20 13.87 -24.46
N ALA A 354 -6.49 13.91 -24.80
CA ALA A 354 -7.39 15.02 -24.50
C ALA A 354 -8.72 14.55 -23.87
N PRO A 355 -8.71 13.95 -22.67
CA PRO A 355 -9.90 13.33 -22.06
C PRO A 355 -10.96 14.35 -21.64
N GLY A 356 -10.61 15.63 -21.54
CA GLY A 356 -11.52 16.74 -21.24
C GLY A 356 -12.44 17.13 -22.39
N GLU A 357 -12.09 16.77 -23.62
CA GLU A 357 -12.90 17.12 -24.78
C GLU A 357 -14.25 16.37 -24.80
N ALA A 358 -15.17 16.93 -25.57
CA ALA A 358 -16.42 16.27 -25.89
C ALA A 358 -16.11 15.14 -26.89
N TRP A 359 -16.29 13.89 -26.43
CA TRP A 359 -16.06 12.67 -27.21
C TRP A 359 -17.38 11.95 -27.48
N SER A 360 -18.35 12.66 -28.06
CA SER A 360 -19.62 12.04 -28.47
C SER A 360 -19.41 11.05 -29.63
N SER A 361 -20.33 10.10 -29.80
CA SER A 361 -20.31 9.19 -30.96
C SER A 361 -20.32 9.94 -32.28
N GLY A 362 -21.03 11.07 -32.38
CA GLY A 362 -21.05 11.91 -33.58
C GLY A 362 -19.70 12.55 -33.91
N GLN A 363 -19.00 13.08 -32.91
CA GLN A 363 -17.66 13.65 -33.11
C GLN A 363 -16.65 12.57 -33.51
N ALA A 364 -16.69 11.42 -32.83
CA ALA A 364 -15.87 10.27 -33.16
C ALA A 364 -16.13 9.74 -34.58
N ALA A 365 -17.40 9.64 -34.97
CA ALA A 365 -17.80 9.15 -36.28
C ALA A 365 -17.33 10.10 -37.39
N LYS A 366 -17.45 11.42 -37.17
CA LYS A 366 -16.94 12.45 -38.07
C LYS A 366 -15.41 12.37 -38.21
N ALA A 367 -14.68 12.17 -37.11
CA ALA A 367 -13.22 12.04 -37.12
C ALA A 367 -12.73 10.82 -37.92
N CYS A 368 -13.54 9.76 -38.00
CA CYS A 368 -13.23 8.54 -38.75
C CYS A 368 -13.93 8.45 -40.12
N SER A 369 -14.64 9.50 -40.57
CA SER A 369 -15.45 9.50 -41.80
C SER A 369 -16.47 8.34 -41.86
N MET A 370 -17.11 8.03 -40.73
CA MET A 370 -18.11 6.98 -40.58
C MET A 370 -19.46 7.55 -40.15
N SER A 371 -20.54 6.78 -40.33
CA SER A 371 -21.79 7.02 -39.59
C SER A 371 -21.65 6.57 -38.13
N GLU A 372 -22.38 7.18 -37.20
CA GLU A 372 -22.38 6.77 -35.78
C GLU A 372 -22.75 5.30 -35.58
N ARG A 373 -23.68 4.80 -36.39
CA ARG A 373 -24.10 3.40 -36.37
C ARG A 373 -22.96 2.48 -36.79
N THR A 374 -22.23 2.84 -37.84
CA THR A 374 -21.07 2.08 -38.32
C THR A 374 -19.96 2.10 -37.28
N LEU A 375 -19.64 3.27 -36.71
CA LEU A 375 -18.64 3.42 -35.66
C LEU A 375 -18.97 2.53 -34.46
N ASN A 376 -20.16 2.70 -33.86
CA ASN A 376 -20.53 1.94 -32.67
C ASN A 376 -20.55 0.43 -32.91
N ARG A 377 -21.09 -0.01 -34.07
CA ARG A 377 -21.08 -1.43 -34.43
C ARG A 377 -19.65 -1.96 -34.58
N HIS A 378 -18.79 -1.27 -35.31
CA HIS A 378 -17.42 -1.71 -35.56
C HIS A 378 -16.57 -1.70 -34.29
N PHE A 379 -16.76 -0.68 -33.45
CA PHE A 379 -16.09 -0.56 -32.16
C PHE A 379 -16.52 -1.67 -31.19
N GLN A 380 -17.82 -1.94 -31.09
CA GLN A 380 -18.35 -2.99 -30.23
C GLN A 380 -17.95 -4.38 -30.70
N GLN A 381 -17.86 -4.62 -32.01
CA GLN A 381 -17.35 -5.88 -32.57
C GLN A 381 -15.89 -6.16 -32.18
N GLN A 382 -15.07 -5.12 -32.02
CA GLN A 382 -13.64 -5.28 -31.72
C GLN A 382 -13.33 -5.23 -30.22
N THR A 383 -14.15 -4.53 -29.43
CA THR A 383 -13.84 -4.22 -28.02
C THR A 383 -14.88 -4.75 -27.03
N SER A 384 -16.01 -5.27 -27.52
CA SER A 384 -17.20 -5.63 -26.73
C SER A 384 -17.86 -4.45 -25.98
N LEU A 385 -17.37 -3.22 -26.16
CA LEU A 385 -17.90 -2.01 -25.52
C LEU A 385 -18.54 -1.08 -26.56
N THR A 386 -19.52 -0.29 -26.13
CA THR A 386 -19.97 0.87 -26.91
C THR A 386 -18.92 1.98 -26.81
N TRP A 387 -18.88 2.89 -27.79
CA TRP A 387 -17.97 4.02 -27.78
C TRP A 387 -18.10 4.86 -26.49
N SER A 388 -19.34 5.16 -26.09
CA SER A 388 -19.63 5.98 -24.92
C SER A 388 -19.17 5.32 -23.61
N GLU A 389 -19.33 4.01 -23.48
CA GLU A 389 -18.86 3.26 -22.31
C GLU A 389 -17.33 3.20 -22.27
N TRP A 390 -16.67 3.01 -23.41
CA TRP A 390 -15.21 3.04 -23.49
C TRP A 390 -14.65 4.41 -23.09
N VAL A 391 -15.21 5.50 -23.60
CA VAL A 391 -14.82 6.88 -23.23
C VAL A 391 -15.04 7.13 -21.75
N ARG A 392 -16.16 6.67 -21.18
CA ARG A 392 -16.44 6.82 -19.75
C ARG A 392 -15.38 6.12 -18.89
N ARG A 393 -15.00 4.89 -19.25
CA ARG A 393 -13.92 4.16 -18.57
C ARG A 393 -12.58 4.85 -18.72
N ALA A 394 -12.26 5.37 -19.91
CA ALA A 394 -11.01 6.09 -20.15
C ALA A 394 -10.91 7.34 -19.27
N LYS A 395 -11.98 8.13 -19.18
CA LYS A 395 -12.05 9.29 -18.28
C LYS A 395 -11.91 8.90 -16.80
N LEU A 396 -12.55 7.81 -16.37
CA LEU A 396 -12.43 7.33 -14.99
C LEU A 396 -11.00 6.90 -14.65
N MET A 397 -10.35 6.17 -15.56
CA MET A 397 -8.97 5.70 -15.38
C MET A 397 -7.98 6.87 -15.31
N GLU A 398 -8.16 7.88 -16.16
CA GLU A 398 -7.40 9.12 -16.05
C GLU A 398 -7.69 9.87 -14.74
N ALA A 399 -8.94 9.88 -14.28
CA ALA A 399 -9.30 10.48 -13.00
C ALA A 399 -8.52 9.84 -11.85
N LEU A 400 -8.43 8.51 -11.82
CA LEU A 400 -7.67 7.77 -10.81
C LEU A 400 -6.19 8.17 -10.82
N VAL A 401 -5.59 8.29 -12.00
CA VAL A 401 -4.19 8.73 -12.17
C VAL A 401 -4.00 10.15 -11.60
N ARG A 402 -4.87 11.11 -11.96
CA ARG A 402 -4.76 12.50 -11.48
C ARG A 402 -5.02 12.65 -9.98
N LEU A 403 -6.00 11.92 -9.45
CA LEU A 403 -6.29 11.90 -8.02
C LEU A 403 -5.11 11.31 -7.23
N ALA A 404 -4.47 10.25 -7.73
CA ALA A 404 -3.26 9.67 -7.13
C ALA A 404 -2.05 10.62 -7.16
N GLN A 405 -2.02 11.60 -8.09
CA GLN A 405 -1.03 12.68 -8.13
C GLN A 405 -1.37 13.84 -7.18
N GLY A 406 -2.48 13.74 -6.42
CA GLY A 406 -2.90 14.77 -5.48
C GLY A 406 -3.69 15.92 -6.10
N HIS A 407 -4.13 15.81 -7.36
CA HIS A 407 -5.03 16.82 -7.93
C HIS A 407 -6.35 16.86 -7.16
N SER A 408 -6.88 18.06 -6.91
CA SER A 408 -8.17 18.21 -6.23
C SER A 408 -9.30 17.63 -7.06
N VAL A 409 -10.29 17.05 -6.39
CA VAL A 409 -11.46 16.43 -7.05
C VAL A 409 -12.17 17.43 -7.99
N LEU A 410 -12.27 18.71 -7.59
CA LEU A 410 -12.84 19.77 -8.41
C LEU A 410 -12.04 19.96 -9.71
N ARG A 411 -10.71 20.04 -9.62
CA ARG A 411 -9.83 20.20 -10.78
C ARG A 411 -9.97 19.02 -11.73
N VAL A 412 -9.95 17.79 -11.20
CA VAL A 412 -10.11 16.56 -11.99
C VAL A 412 -11.47 16.54 -12.71
N ALA A 413 -12.56 16.91 -12.03
CA ALA A 413 -13.88 16.96 -12.65
C ALA A 413 -13.92 17.92 -13.86
N LEU A 414 -13.41 19.14 -13.69
CA LEU A 414 -13.39 20.17 -14.73
C LEU A 414 -12.51 19.77 -15.92
N GLU A 415 -11.28 19.29 -15.65
CA GLU A 415 -10.35 18.91 -16.71
C GLU A 415 -10.77 17.65 -17.49
N LEU A 416 -11.65 16.81 -16.93
CA LEU A 416 -12.25 15.66 -17.61
C LEU A 416 -13.57 16.00 -18.33
N GLY A 417 -13.98 17.27 -18.29
CA GLY A 417 -15.17 17.78 -18.99
C GLY A 417 -16.49 17.45 -18.29
N TYR A 418 -16.48 17.22 -16.98
CA TYR A 418 -17.72 17.12 -16.20
C TYR A 418 -18.26 18.52 -15.90
N GLY A 419 -19.55 18.73 -16.12
CA GLY A 419 -20.20 20.03 -15.89
C GLY A 419 -20.28 20.45 -14.41
N SER A 420 -20.06 19.52 -13.47
CA SER A 420 -19.99 19.83 -12.04
C SER A 420 -19.19 18.78 -11.27
N HIS A 421 -18.66 19.19 -10.11
CA HIS A 421 -18.06 18.29 -9.13
C HIS A 421 -19.01 17.18 -8.70
N SER A 422 -20.28 17.49 -8.43
CA SER A 422 -21.27 16.51 -7.99
C SER A 422 -21.54 15.43 -9.04
N ALA A 423 -21.56 15.80 -10.33
CA ALA A 423 -21.73 14.82 -11.41
C ALA A 423 -20.55 13.84 -11.48
N PHE A 424 -19.32 14.34 -11.33
CA PHE A 424 -18.12 13.50 -11.27
C PHE A 424 -18.14 12.59 -10.03
N SER A 425 -18.39 13.14 -8.83
CA SER A 425 -18.42 12.38 -7.58
C SER A 425 -19.49 11.28 -7.58
N ALA A 426 -20.68 11.55 -8.14
CA ALA A 426 -21.74 10.55 -8.29
C ALA A 426 -21.34 9.42 -9.25
N MET A 427 -20.74 9.76 -10.41
CA MET A 427 -20.21 8.78 -11.36
C MET A 427 -19.10 7.93 -10.73
N PHE A 428 -18.14 8.56 -10.05
CA PHE A 428 -17.02 7.89 -9.40
C PHE A 428 -17.52 6.92 -8.31
N ARG A 429 -18.41 7.37 -7.42
CA ARG A 429 -18.96 6.53 -6.36
C ARG A 429 -19.76 5.34 -6.89
N ARG A 430 -20.50 5.53 -7.99
CA ARG A 430 -21.23 4.44 -8.65
C ARG A 430 -20.31 3.33 -9.14
N VAL A 431 -19.10 3.66 -9.59
CA VAL A 431 -18.14 2.67 -10.12
C VAL A 431 -17.18 2.15 -9.05
N MET A 432 -16.70 3.02 -8.15
CA MET A 432 -15.68 2.71 -7.16
C MET A 432 -16.24 2.33 -5.79
N GLY A 433 -17.54 2.54 -5.55
CA GLY A 433 -18.21 2.28 -4.26
C GLY A 433 -18.05 3.40 -3.23
N VAL A 434 -17.01 4.23 -3.34
CA VAL A 434 -16.71 5.33 -2.40
C VAL A 434 -16.50 6.66 -3.12
N ALA A 435 -16.55 7.77 -2.39
CA ALA A 435 -16.32 9.09 -2.96
C ALA A 435 -14.84 9.29 -3.37
N PRO A 436 -14.56 10.09 -4.41
CA PRO A 436 -13.20 10.34 -4.89
C PRO A 436 -12.29 11.01 -3.83
N SER A 437 -12.85 11.77 -2.88
CA SER A 437 -12.11 12.40 -1.78
C SER A 437 -11.55 11.39 -0.78
N ASP A 438 -12.22 10.24 -0.64
CA ASP A 438 -11.93 9.24 0.39
C ASP A 438 -11.13 8.08 -0.19
N TYR A 439 -11.14 7.92 -1.52
CA TYR A 439 -10.57 6.76 -2.19
C TYR A 439 -9.05 6.61 -2.04
N PHE A 440 -8.31 7.72 -2.00
CA PHE A 440 -6.86 7.73 -1.80
C PHE A 440 -6.43 8.20 -0.40
N ARG A 441 -7.40 8.42 0.51
CA ARG A 441 -7.06 8.67 1.91
C ARG A 441 -6.66 7.34 2.56
N PRO A 442 -5.63 7.32 3.41
CA PRO A 442 -5.41 6.17 4.29
C PRO A 442 -6.70 5.91 5.08
N PRO A 443 -7.09 4.63 5.32
CA PRO A 443 -8.11 4.35 6.31
C PRO A 443 -7.68 5.02 7.63
N ALA A 444 -8.63 5.74 8.23
CA ALA A 444 -8.44 6.48 9.47
C ALA A 444 -8.07 5.55 10.63
#